data_AF-A0A1V2B4Y2-F1
#
_entry.id   AF-A0A1V2B4Y2-F1
#
_cell.length_a   1.000
_cell.length_b   1.000
_cell.length_c   1.000
_cell.angle_alpha   90.00
_cell.angle_beta   90.00
_cell.angle_gamma   90.00
#
_symmetry.space_group_name_H-M   'P 1'
#
loop_
_entity.id
_entity.type
_entity.pdbx_description
1 polymer ?
#
loop_
_entity_poly.entity_id
_entity_poly.type
_entity_poly.pdbx_seq_one_letter_code
_entity_poly.pdbx_strand_id
1 'polypeptide(L)'
;MRIIGGEKGGLRFQPPANMPHTRPTTDIAKGGLFNIIENNLDLPSLKTLDIFGGTGSISYELNSRGVEDLTIVEKDNEMADFIKRTAKELNVPLKLYKMDVFQYLKQCTEKYNFIFAGPPYALTTIDQLPLLIFEKELLEPEGWFVLEHTPRNNYKSYPYYRDERNYGTTIFSIFINRPELKK
;
A
#
# COMPACT_ATOMS: atom_id res chain seq x y z
N MET A 1 9.23 7.36 12.52
CA MET A 1 9.34 6.57 11.27
C MET A 1 10.35 7.23 10.34
N ARG A 2 10.77 6.56 9.27
CA ARG A 2 11.81 7.08 8.35
C ARG A 2 11.57 6.60 6.92
N ILE A 3 11.90 7.42 5.93
CA ILE A 3 12.01 7.02 4.52
C ILE A 3 13.33 6.28 4.32
N ILE A 4 13.31 5.08 3.75
CA ILE A 4 14.46 4.17 3.70
C ILE A 4 15.40 4.52 2.55
N GLY A 5 14.88 4.69 1.34
CA GLY A 5 15.67 4.94 0.13
C GLY A 5 15.06 6.02 -0.76
N GLY A 6 15.67 6.21 -1.93
CA GLY A 6 15.31 7.28 -2.87
C GLY A 6 15.87 8.65 -2.46
N GLU A 7 15.41 9.70 -3.15
CA GLU A 7 15.84 11.10 -2.98
C GLU A 7 15.68 11.62 -1.55
N LYS A 8 14.61 11.18 -0.86
CA LYS A 8 14.26 11.58 0.51
C LYS A 8 14.72 10.54 1.55
N GLY A 9 15.60 9.61 1.15
CA GLY A 9 16.14 8.55 2.01
C GLY A 9 16.80 9.10 3.27
N GLY A 10 16.56 8.45 4.41
CA GLY A 10 17.06 8.88 5.72
C GLY A 10 16.15 9.86 6.47
N LEU A 11 15.23 10.54 5.78
CA LEU A 11 14.35 11.53 6.37
C LEU A 11 13.39 10.91 7.39
N ARG A 12 13.28 11.52 8.58
CA ARG A 12 12.41 11.06 9.67
C ARG A 12 11.16 11.91 9.80
N PHE A 13 10.04 11.26 10.11
CA PHE A 13 8.77 11.89 10.46
C PHE A 13 8.15 11.19 11.68
N GLN A 14 7.39 11.95 12.47
CA GLN A 14 6.85 11.50 13.74
C GLN A 14 5.33 11.39 13.64
N PRO A 15 4.78 10.17 13.57
CA PRO A 15 3.33 9.98 13.63
C PRO A 15 2.80 10.29 15.05
N PRO A 16 1.48 10.46 15.22
CA PRO A 16 0.88 10.67 16.53
C PRO A 16 1.24 9.57 17.54
N ALA A 17 1.34 9.94 18.82
CA ALA A 17 1.85 9.06 19.87
C ALA A 17 0.94 7.85 20.17
N ASN A 18 -0.37 7.99 19.95
CA ASN A 18 -1.35 6.94 20.22
C ASN A 18 -1.91 6.39 18.92
N MET A 19 -1.37 5.26 18.47
CA MET A 19 -1.87 4.54 17.28
C MET A 19 -2.20 3.06 17.61
N PRO A 20 -3.13 2.81 18.55
CA PRO A 20 -3.35 1.48 19.14
C PRO A 20 -3.83 0.42 18.16
N HIS A 21 -4.38 0.82 17.02
CA HIS A 21 -4.94 -0.08 16.01
C HIS A 21 -4.10 -0.20 14.74
N THR A 22 -2.94 0.47 14.69
CA THR A 22 -2.07 0.44 13.51
C THR A 22 -1.18 -0.79 13.47
N ARG A 23 -0.90 -1.27 12.26
CA ARG A 23 0.14 -2.26 11.99
C ARG A 23 1.39 -1.51 11.54
N PRO A 24 2.44 -1.43 12.37
CA PRO A 24 3.67 -0.76 11.95
C PRO A 24 4.45 -1.67 11.00
N THR A 25 4.65 -1.21 9.77
CA THR A 25 5.62 -1.83 8.85
C THR A 25 7.03 -1.46 9.31
N THR A 26 7.83 -2.46 9.69
CA THR A 26 9.22 -2.23 10.15
C THR A 26 10.10 -1.69 9.03
N ASP A 27 11.19 -0.98 9.37
CA ASP A 27 12.18 -0.52 8.38
C ASP A 27 12.74 -1.68 7.53
N ILE A 28 12.93 -2.87 8.13
CA ILE A 28 13.41 -4.08 7.42
C ILE A 28 12.35 -4.58 6.43
N ALA A 29 11.10 -4.73 6.88
CA ALA A 29 10.02 -5.17 6.01
C ALA A 29 9.77 -4.17 4.87
N LYS A 30 9.79 -2.87 5.17
CA LYS A 30 9.63 -1.81 4.17
C LYS A 30 10.79 -1.80 3.17
N GLY A 31 12.03 -1.88 3.64
CA GLY A 31 13.20 -1.99 2.75
C GLY A 31 13.12 -3.23 1.85
N GLY A 32 12.72 -4.38 2.41
CA GLY A 32 12.49 -5.60 1.67
C GLY A 32 11.42 -5.46 0.58
N LEU A 33 10.26 -4.88 0.92
CA LEU A 33 9.18 -4.58 -0.01
C LEU A 33 9.68 -3.75 -1.19
N PHE A 34 10.33 -2.62 -0.94
CA PHE A 34 10.78 -1.73 -1.99
C PHE A 34 11.91 -2.31 -2.84
N ASN A 35 12.79 -3.16 -2.28
CA ASN A 35 13.75 -3.91 -3.09
C ASN A 35 13.04 -4.80 -4.13
N ILE A 36 11.91 -5.42 -3.79
CA ILE A 36 11.17 -6.24 -4.76
C ILE A 36 10.52 -5.36 -5.81
N ILE A 37 9.83 -4.29 -5.38
CA ILE A 37 9.10 -3.40 -6.28
C ILE A 37 10.07 -2.75 -7.28
N GLU A 38 11.20 -2.20 -6.84
CA GLU A 38 12.19 -1.55 -7.70
C GLU A 38 12.83 -2.47 -8.74
N ASN A 39 13.02 -3.75 -8.40
CA ASN A 39 13.60 -4.71 -9.34
C ASN A 39 12.60 -5.26 -10.36
N ASN A 40 11.31 -4.95 -10.22
CA ASN A 40 10.25 -5.53 -11.06
C ASN A 40 9.35 -4.50 -11.74
N LEU A 41 9.27 -3.27 -11.22
CA LEU A 41 8.39 -2.22 -11.74
C LEU A 41 9.19 -0.95 -12.06
N ASP A 42 8.76 -0.27 -13.13
CA ASP A 42 9.24 1.06 -13.49
C ASP A 42 8.56 2.13 -12.63
N LEU A 43 9.13 2.41 -11.45
CA LEU A 43 8.52 3.26 -10.42
C LEU A 43 8.01 4.62 -10.94
N PRO A 44 8.79 5.43 -11.67
CA PRO A 44 8.33 6.75 -12.12
C PRO A 44 7.08 6.72 -13.01
N SER A 45 6.80 5.59 -13.65
CA SER A 45 5.60 5.40 -14.50
C SER A 45 4.34 5.03 -13.73
N LEU A 46 4.46 4.69 -12.44
CA LEU A 46 3.36 4.12 -11.69
C LEU A 46 2.33 5.15 -11.26
N LYS A 47 1.06 4.82 -11.50
CA LYS A 47 -0.08 5.37 -10.75
C LYS A 47 -0.43 4.43 -9.61
N THR A 48 -0.47 4.96 -8.39
CA THR A 48 -0.56 4.13 -7.18
C THR A 48 -1.75 4.44 -6.29
N LEU A 49 -2.19 3.43 -5.55
CA LEU A 49 -3.25 3.52 -4.56
C LEU A 49 -2.81 2.83 -3.26
N ASP A 50 -2.74 3.59 -2.17
CA ASP A 50 -2.59 3.08 -0.80
C ASP A 50 -3.97 3.06 -0.12
N ILE A 51 -4.57 1.87 0.02
CA ILE A 51 -5.96 1.74 0.47
C ILE A 51 -6.12 1.74 2.00
N PHE A 52 -5.01 1.77 2.74
CA PHE A 52 -4.98 1.95 4.19
C PHE A 52 -3.83 2.88 4.56
N GLY A 53 -4.02 4.18 4.31
CA GLY A 53 -2.95 5.18 4.37
C GLY A 53 -2.17 5.18 5.68
N GLY A 54 -2.84 5.06 6.83
CA GLY A 54 -2.25 5.11 8.15
C GLY A 54 -1.38 6.35 8.33
N THR A 55 -0.06 6.17 8.27
CA THR A 55 0.90 7.28 8.40
C THR A 55 1.34 7.88 7.05
N GLY A 56 0.94 7.29 5.93
CA GLY A 56 1.40 7.61 4.58
C GLY A 56 2.80 7.06 4.26
N SER A 57 3.40 6.27 5.16
CA SER A 57 4.80 5.83 5.07
C SER A 57 5.16 5.11 3.78
N ILE A 58 4.25 4.32 3.20
CA ILE A 58 4.49 3.63 1.92
C ILE A 58 4.45 4.62 0.76
N SER A 59 3.47 5.52 0.75
CA SER A 59 3.34 6.55 -0.28
C SER A 59 4.51 7.54 -0.29
N TYR A 60 5.03 7.94 0.87
CA TYR A 60 6.23 8.80 0.92
C TYR A 60 7.48 8.08 0.41
N GLU A 61 7.58 6.78 0.64
CA GLU A 61 8.68 5.95 0.15
C GLU A 61 8.60 5.77 -1.37
N LEU A 62 7.40 5.59 -1.93
CA LEU A 62 7.14 5.61 -3.37
C LEU A 62 7.55 6.96 -3.97
N ASN A 63 7.13 8.09 -3.39
CA ASN A 63 7.54 9.40 -3.90
C ASN A 63 9.04 9.61 -3.85
N SER A 64 9.69 9.20 -2.76
CA SER A 64 11.15 9.27 -2.63
C SER A 64 11.86 8.56 -3.77
N ARG A 65 11.24 7.52 -4.35
CA ARG A 65 11.78 6.71 -5.45
C ARG A 65 11.22 7.11 -6.82
N GLY A 66 10.63 8.30 -6.94
CA GLY A 66 10.26 8.93 -8.21
C GLY A 66 8.79 8.79 -8.62
N VAL A 67 7.92 8.22 -7.78
CA VAL A 67 6.48 8.10 -8.09
C VAL A 67 5.76 9.43 -7.82
N GLU A 68 5.01 9.93 -8.79
CA GLU A 68 4.30 11.22 -8.69
C GLU A 68 2.77 11.11 -8.59
N ASP A 69 2.13 10.08 -9.18
CA ASP A 69 0.67 9.90 -9.09
C ASP A 69 0.32 8.96 -7.93
N LEU A 70 0.23 9.57 -6.75
CA LEU A 70 -0.08 8.91 -5.48
C LEU A 70 -1.52 9.18 -5.07
N THR A 71 -2.28 8.12 -4.81
CA THR A 71 -3.60 8.20 -4.17
C THR A 71 -3.58 7.45 -2.85
N ILE A 72 -4.14 8.04 -1.80
CA ILE A 72 -4.27 7.43 -0.47
C ILE A 72 -5.74 7.46 -0.05
N VAL A 73 -6.20 6.37 0.54
CA VAL A 73 -7.50 6.27 1.24
C VAL A 73 -7.23 6.09 2.74
N GLU A 74 -7.80 6.96 3.55
CA GLU A 74 -7.70 6.87 5.01
C GLU A 74 -9.05 7.25 5.65
N LYS A 75 -9.51 6.45 6.60
CA LYS A 75 -10.80 6.65 7.27
C LYS A 75 -10.66 7.51 8.51
N ASP A 76 -9.57 7.34 9.25
CA ASP A 76 -9.33 8.03 10.51
C ASP A 76 -9.00 9.51 10.27
N ASN A 77 -9.66 10.37 11.03
CA ASN A 77 -9.56 11.82 10.86
C ASN A 77 -8.16 12.33 11.21
N GLU A 78 -7.59 11.84 12.31
CA GLU A 78 -6.29 12.27 12.81
C GLU A 78 -5.17 11.81 11.89
N MET A 79 -5.27 10.57 11.38
CA MET A 79 -4.34 10.04 10.39
C MET A 79 -4.43 10.78 9.04
N ALA A 80 -5.63 11.10 8.56
CA ALA A 80 -5.80 11.87 7.33
C ALA A 80 -5.18 13.28 7.45
N ASP A 81 -5.40 13.97 8.59
CA ASP A 81 -4.81 15.28 8.85
C ASP A 81 -3.28 15.20 8.99
N PHE A 82 -2.79 14.13 9.62
CA PHE A 82 -1.36 13.83 9.69
C PHE A 82 -0.75 13.64 8.30
N ILE A 83 -1.38 12.81 7.44
CA ILE A 83 -0.92 12.56 6.07
C ILE A 83 -0.84 13.88 5.30
N LYS A 84 -1.89 14.69 5.35
CA LYS A 84 -1.94 15.98 4.65
C LYS A 84 -0.83 16.93 5.09
N ARG A 85 -0.57 17.02 6.40
CA ARG A 85 0.50 17.87 6.94
C ARG A 85 1.88 17.36 6.54
N THR A 86 2.15 16.08 6.74
CA THR A 86 3.46 15.48 6.43
C THR A 86 3.74 15.50 4.94
N ALA A 87 2.78 15.18 4.08
CA ALA A 87 2.94 15.30 2.63
C ALA A 87 3.34 16.72 2.21
N LYS A 88 2.74 17.75 2.81
CA LYS A 88 3.11 19.15 2.57
C LYS A 88 4.54 19.45 3.07
N GLU A 89 4.90 19.03 4.27
CA GLU A 89 6.25 19.22 4.84
C GLU A 89 7.33 18.53 3.99
N LEU A 90 7.02 17.39 3.38
CA LEU A 90 7.93 16.60 2.55
C LEU A 90 7.89 16.94 1.05
N ASN A 91 7.06 17.89 0.64
CA ASN A 91 6.79 18.20 -0.77
C ASN A 91 6.38 16.96 -1.58
N VAL A 92 5.53 16.10 -1.01
CA VAL A 92 4.99 14.92 -1.68
C VAL A 92 3.60 15.25 -2.24
N PRO A 93 3.45 15.41 -3.57
CA PRO A 93 2.13 15.57 -4.17
C PRO A 93 1.35 14.26 -4.05
N LEU A 94 0.12 14.33 -3.53
CA LEU A 94 -0.78 13.17 -3.42
C LEU A 94 -2.25 13.59 -3.41
N LYS A 95 -3.12 12.65 -3.79
CA LYS A 95 -4.58 12.72 -3.63
C LYS A 95 -4.97 11.95 -2.37
N LEU A 96 -5.66 12.59 -1.43
CA LEU A 96 -6.11 11.96 -0.19
C LEU A 96 -7.65 11.87 -0.16
N TYR A 97 -8.18 10.66 -0.07
CA TYR A 97 -9.60 10.38 0.13
C TYR A 97 -9.85 9.99 1.58
N LYS A 98 -10.66 10.81 2.25
CA LYS A 98 -11.01 10.62 3.65
C LYS A 98 -12.31 9.82 3.79
N MET A 99 -12.24 8.50 3.66
CA MET A 99 -13.42 7.64 3.65
C MET A 99 -13.09 6.18 3.97
N ASP A 100 -14.13 5.36 4.16
CA ASP A 100 -13.96 3.91 4.34
C ASP A 100 -13.47 3.25 3.05
N VAL A 101 -12.53 2.34 3.19
CA VAL A 101 -11.89 1.66 2.06
C VAL A 101 -12.88 0.89 1.19
N PHE A 102 -13.86 0.20 1.78
CA PHE A 102 -14.80 -0.60 1.02
C PHE A 102 -15.83 0.28 0.31
N GLN A 103 -16.09 1.49 0.83
CA GLN A 103 -16.86 2.49 0.11
C GLN A 103 -16.07 3.03 -1.07
N TYR A 104 -14.78 3.32 -0.89
CA TYR A 104 -13.91 3.79 -1.97
C TYR A 104 -13.82 2.76 -3.10
N LEU A 105 -13.50 1.50 -2.78
CA LEU A 105 -13.36 0.42 -3.77
C LEU A 105 -14.65 0.15 -4.55
N LYS A 106 -15.83 0.45 -3.98
CA LYS A 106 -17.11 0.32 -4.69
C LYS A 106 -17.39 1.45 -5.68
N GLN A 107 -16.84 2.64 -5.44
CA GLN A 107 -17.10 3.85 -6.21
C GLN A 107 -15.96 4.18 -7.18
N CYS A 108 -14.76 3.65 -6.94
CA CYS A 108 -13.57 3.89 -7.74
C CYS A 108 -13.78 3.36 -9.17
N THR A 109 -13.56 4.23 -10.15
CA THR A 109 -13.57 3.92 -11.58
C THR A 109 -12.19 4.01 -12.21
N GLU A 110 -11.18 4.35 -11.41
CA GLU A 110 -9.80 4.50 -11.82
C GLU A 110 -9.07 3.16 -11.78
N LYS A 111 -8.11 2.99 -12.69
CA LYS A 111 -7.16 1.88 -12.65
C LYS A 111 -5.78 2.36 -12.18
N TYR A 112 -5.06 1.45 -11.56
CA TYR A 112 -3.76 1.67 -10.94
C TYR A 112 -2.73 0.64 -11.42
N ASN A 113 -1.47 1.03 -11.49
CA ASN A 113 -0.36 0.11 -11.75
C ASN A 113 0.08 -0.61 -10.48
N PHE A 114 -0.12 0.01 -9.32
CA PHE A 114 0.27 -0.54 -8.03
C PHE A 114 -0.75 -0.17 -6.94
N ILE A 115 -1.27 -1.18 -6.25
CA ILE A 115 -2.15 -1.02 -5.08
C ILE A 115 -1.47 -1.65 -3.87
N PHE A 116 -1.37 -0.90 -2.77
CA PHE A 116 -0.88 -1.40 -1.49
C PHE A 116 -1.97 -1.42 -0.43
N ALA A 117 -2.03 -2.47 0.38
CA ALA A 117 -2.90 -2.58 1.53
C ALA A 117 -2.13 -3.00 2.79
N GLY A 118 -2.07 -2.10 3.76
CA GLY A 118 -1.57 -2.36 5.12
C GLY A 118 -2.70 -2.32 6.17
N PRO A 119 -3.67 -3.26 6.14
CA PRO A 119 -4.85 -3.18 6.99
C PRO A 119 -4.53 -3.29 8.49
N PRO A 120 -5.35 -2.66 9.36
CA PRO A 120 -5.21 -2.78 10.80
C PRO A 120 -5.47 -4.22 11.27
N TYR A 121 -4.90 -4.62 12.41
CA TYR A 121 -5.04 -5.98 12.95
C TYR A 121 -6.50 -6.42 13.18
N ALA A 122 -7.39 -5.49 13.46
CA ALA A 122 -8.80 -5.76 13.75
C ALA A 122 -9.67 -5.98 12.50
N LEU A 123 -9.11 -5.82 11.28
CA LEU A 123 -9.90 -5.97 10.06
C LEU A 123 -10.24 -7.43 9.80
N THR A 124 -11.50 -7.81 10.02
CA THR A 124 -12.01 -9.18 9.80
C THR A 124 -12.25 -9.52 8.34
N THR A 125 -12.36 -8.51 7.47
CA THR A 125 -12.65 -8.64 6.04
C THR A 125 -11.40 -8.57 5.15
N ILE A 126 -10.21 -8.74 5.73
CA ILE A 126 -8.93 -8.69 4.99
C ILE A 126 -8.92 -9.63 3.77
N ASP A 127 -9.50 -10.82 3.92
CA ASP A 127 -9.55 -11.85 2.87
C ASP A 127 -10.38 -11.42 1.64
N GLN A 128 -11.25 -10.42 1.79
CA GLN A 128 -12.06 -9.89 0.68
C GLN A 128 -11.29 -8.92 -0.21
N LEU A 129 -10.17 -8.35 0.26
CA LEU A 129 -9.46 -7.29 -0.45
C LEU A 129 -8.92 -7.74 -1.82
N PRO A 130 -8.17 -8.86 -1.95
CA PRO A 130 -7.72 -9.30 -3.27
C PRO A 130 -8.90 -9.55 -4.21
N LEU A 131 -9.95 -10.24 -3.72
CA LEU A 131 -11.12 -10.57 -4.53
C LEU A 131 -11.81 -9.32 -5.08
N LEU A 132 -12.05 -8.32 -4.22
CA LEU A 132 -12.74 -7.09 -4.60
C LEU A 132 -11.91 -6.25 -5.59
N ILE A 133 -10.60 -6.17 -5.41
CA ILE A 133 -9.70 -5.41 -6.30
C ILE A 133 -9.76 -5.97 -7.73
N PHE A 134 -9.72 -7.30 -7.87
CA PHE A 134 -9.78 -7.95 -9.19
C PHE A 134 -11.20 -7.99 -9.76
N GLU A 135 -12.24 -8.18 -8.94
CA GLU A 135 -13.65 -8.10 -9.38
C GLU A 135 -14.00 -6.72 -9.94
N LYS A 136 -13.46 -5.65 -9.33
CA LYS A 136 -13.66 -4.26 -9.76
C LYS A 136 -12.68 -3.81 -10.84
N GLU A 137 -11.79 -4.69 -11.30
CA GLU A 137 -10.79 -4.42 -12.33
C GLU A 137 -9.95 -3.15 -12.06
N LEU A 138 -9.58 -2.93 -10.79
CA LEU A 138 -8.89 -1.69 -10.37
C LEU A 138 -7.40 -1.67 -10.74
N LEU A 139 -6.86 -2.77 -11.26
CA LEU A 139 -5.49 -2.86 -11.72
C LEU A 139 -5.44 -2.76 -13.25
N GLU A 140 -4.45 -2.02 -13.75
CA GLU A 140 -4.03 -2.11 -15.15
C GLU A 140 -3.53 -3.53 -15.46
N PRO A 141 -3.48 -3.96 -16.74
CA PRO A 141 -2.76 -5.17 -17.12
C PRO A 141 -1.34 -5.15 -16.57
N GLU A 142 -0.87 -6.28 -16.03
CA GLU A 142 0.41 -6.39 -15.31
C GLU A 142 0.52 -5.55 -14.02
N GLY A 143 -0.56 -4.89 -13.59
CA GLY A 143 -0.61 -4.14 -12.35
C GLY A 143 -0.49 -5.03 -11.12
N TRP A 144 0.14 -4.51 -10.07
CA TRP A 144 0.44 -5.23 -8.83
C TRP A 144 -0.50 -4.83 -7.71
N PHE A 145 -1.01 -5.82 -6.99
CA PHE A 145 -1.59 -5.63 -5.67
C PHE A 145 -0.70 -6.29 -4.61
N VAL A 146 -0.32 -5.54 -3.58
CA VAL A 146 0.45 -6.04 -2.45
C VAL A 146 -0.35 -5.90 -1.16
N LEU A 147 -0.54 -7.03 -0.48
CA LEU A 147 -1.25 -7.12 0.80
C LEU A 147 -0.28 -7.45 1.93
N GLU A 148 -0.17 -6.56 2.91
CA GLU A 148 0.54 -6.81 4.16
C GLU A 148 -0.35 -7.57 5.16
N HIS A 149 0.12 -8.69 5.68
CA HIS A 149 -0.60 -9.51 6.66
C HIS A 149 0.34 -10.27 7.61
N THR A 150 -0.24 -11.08 8.50
CA THR A 150 0.51 -11.98 9.41
C THR A 150 0.52 -13.41 8.89
N PRO A 151 1.35 -14.31 9.47
CA PRO A 151 1.27 -15.75 9.21
C PRO A 151 -0.08 -16.43 9.46
N ARG A 152 -1.07 -15.74 10.06
CA ARG A 152 -2.43 -16.27 10.24
C ARG A 152 -3.25 -16.32 8.93
N ASN A 153 -2.85 -15.56 7.92
CA ASN A 153 -3.53 -15.53 6.61
C ASN A 153 -2.68 -16.27 5.56
N ASN A 154 -3.33 -16.91 4.58
CA ASN A 154 -2.68 -17.60 3.47
C ASN A 154 -3.47 -17.39 2.18
N TYR A 155 -2.82 -16.80 1.17
CA TYR A 155 -3.43 -16.45 -0.10
C TYR A 155 -2.89 -17.23 -1.30
N LYS A 156 -2.08 -18.28 -1.07
CA LYS A 156 -1.45 -19.05 -2.16
C LYS A 156 -2.44 -19.64 -3.15
N SER A 157 -3.66 -19.95 -2.72
CA SER A 157 -4.74 -20.48 -3.55
C SER A 157 -5.60 -19.40 -4.22
N TYR A 158 -5.41 -18.12 -3.89
CA TYR A 158 -6.24 -17.05 -4.43
C TYR A 158 -5.94 -16.81 -5.92
N PRO A 159 -6.93 -16.34 -6.70
CA PRO A 159 -6.71 -15.88 -8.06
C PRO A 159 -5.66 -14.78 -8.11
N TYR A 160 -4.87 -14.75 -9.18
CA TYR A 160 -3.82 -13.77 -9.44
C TYR A 160 -2.65 -13.77 -8.45
N TYR A 161 -2.64 -14.66 -7.46
CA TYR A 161 -1.50 -14.82 -6.55
C TYR A 161 -0.23 -15.16 -7.34
N ARG A 162 0.84 -14.42 -7.09
CA ARG A 162 2.14 -14.63 -7.72
C ARG A 162 3.17 -15.18 -6.73
N ASP A 163 3.35 -14.51 -5.60
CA ASP A 163 4.44 -14.78 -4.66
C ASP A 163 4.18 -14.15 -3.28
N GLU A 164 4.99 -14.48 -2.28
CA GLU A 164 4.98 -13.82 -0.97
C GLU A 164 6.39 -13.60 -0.42
N ARG A 165 6.54 -12.58 0.44
CA ARG A 165 7.83 -12.26 1.09
C ARG A 165 7.61 -12.10 2.58
N ASN A 166 8.38 -12.85 3.36
CA ASN A 166 8.25 -12.94 4.80
C ASN A 166 9.42 -12.23 5.51
N TYR A 167 9.07 -11.31 6.39
CA TYR A 167 9.98 -10.55 7.24
C TYR A 167 9.60 -10.73 8.72
N GLY A 168 9.54 -11.97 9.17
CA GLY A 168 9.17 -12.37 10.53
C GLY A 168 7.66 -12.51 10.72
N THR A 169 7.04 -11.52 11.36
CA THR A 169 5.57 -11.48 11.56
C THR A 169 4.84 -10.70 10.48
N THR A 170 5.58 -10.05 9.58
CA THR A 170 5.06 -9.29 8.44
C THR A 170 5.26 -10.09 7.17
N ILE A 171 4.18 -10.37 6.44
CA ILE A 171 4.20 -11.03 5.14
C ILE A 171 3.57 -10.08 4.13
N PHE A 172 4.22 -9.92 2.98
CA PHE A 172 3.63 -9.27 1.81
C PHE A 172 3.24 -10.33 0.79
N SER A 173 1.96 -10.52 0.56
CA SER A 173 1.46 -11.31 -0.57
C SER A 173 1.34 -10.43 -1.81
N ILE A 174 1.86 -10.90 -2.94
CA ILE A 174 1.91 -10.20 -4.21
C ILE A 174 0.95 -10.87 -5.19
N PHE A 175 0.06 -10.08 -5.75
CA PHE A 175 -0.88 -10.46 -6.80
C PHE A 175 -0.60 -9.62 -8.05
N ILE A 176 -0.70 -10.22 -9.24
CA ILE A 176 -0.45 -9.52 -10.50
C ILE A 176 -1.64 -9.73 -11.43
N ASN A 177 -2.14 -8.64 -12.02
CA ASN A 177 -3.21 -8.68 -13.02
C ASN A 177 -2.71 -9.25 -14.35
N ARG A 178 -2.43 -10.55 -14.33
CA ARG A 178 -1.98 -11.35 -15.46
C ARG A 178 -2.98 -12.49 -15.68
N PRO A 179 -3.58 -12.64 -16.88
CA PRO A 179 -4.58 -13.66 -17.15
C PRO A 179 -4.15 -15.09 -16.80
N GLU A 180 -2.87 -15.42 -16.99
CA GLU A 180 -2.28 -16.72 -16.68
C GLU A 180 -2.33 -17.10 -15.20
N LEU A 181 -2.43 -16.10 -14.30
CA LEU A 181 -2.50 -16.31 -12.86
C LEU A 181 -3.95 -16.38 -12.36
N LYS A 182 -4.94 -16.15 -13.23
CA LYS A 182 -6.36 -16.27 -12.92
C LYS A 182 -6.70 -17.77 -12.79
N LYS A 183 -6.47 -18.32 -11.60
CA LYS A 183 -6.81 -19.69 -11.23
C LYS A 183 -8.30 -19.97 -11.38
#